data_AF-A0A1N7MBW5-F1
#
_entry.id   AF-A0A1N7MBW5-F1
#
_cell.length_a   1.000
_cell.length_b   1.000
_cell.length_c   1.000
_cell.angle_alpha   90.00
_cell.angle_beta   90.00
_cell.angle_gamma   90.00
#
_symmetry.space_group_name_H-M   'P 1'
#
loop_
_entity.id
_entity.type
_entity.pdbx_description
1 polymer ?
#
loop_
_entity_poly.entity_id
_entity_poly.type
_entity_poly.pdbx_seq_one_letter_code
_entity_poly.pdbx_strand_id
1 'polypeptide(L)'
;MRPLFYLFIFSTILGCQEETRENSRAYVDGKITETSLQLAKIKVLIKSDNAIVAEAIPTDAGDFTLSGPLLSESFSLRFNAKVKSFKASKSGSVLSADSLQINIPAGTTTITFNEIKLK
;
A
#
# COMPACT_ATOMS: atom_id res chain seq x y z
N MET A 1 18.23 50.28 42.73
CA MET A 1 17.59 48.95 42.77
C MET A 1 17.03 48.66 41.38
N ARG A 2 17.58 47.67 40.67
CA ARG A 2 17.16 47.27 39.31
C ARG A 2 15.98 46.29 39.43
N PRO A 3 14.83 46.49 38.80
CA PRO A 3 13.90 45.40 38.58
C PRO A 3 14.35 44.64 37.33
N LEU A 4 14.68 43.38 37.57
CA LEU A 4 15.16 42.38 36.63
C LEU A 4 14.02 42.04 35.65
N PHE A 5 14.33 42.17 34.36
CA PHE A 5 13.47 41.80 33.23
C PHE A 5 13.32 40.27 33.21
N TYR A 6 12.19 39.73 33.68
CA TYR A 6 11.89 38.29 33.52
C TYR A 6 11.06 38.06 32.26
N LEU A 7 11.79 37.74 31.20
CA LEU A 7 11.30 37.23 29.93
C LEU A 7 10.75 35.81 30.14
N PHE A 8 9.45 35.67 30.33
CA PHE A 8 8.79 34.36 30.35
C PHE A 8 8.49 33.97 28.90
N ILE A 9 9.48 33.37 28.24
CA ILE A 9 9.29 32.67 26.96
C ILE A 9 8.43 31.45 27.27
N PHE A 10 7.12 31.56 27.02
CA PHE A 10 6.20 30.43 27.07
C PHE A 10 6.51 29.53 25.87
N SER A 11 7.32 28.51 26.12
CA SER A 11 7.69 27.47 25.16
C SER A 11 6.45 26.89 24.50
N THR A 12 6.31 27.17 23.22
CA THR A 12 5.43 26.47 22.28
C THR A 12 5.91 25.03 22.13
N ILE A 13 5.44 24.13 23.00
CA ILE A 13 5.38 22.70 22.67
C ILE A 13 4.12 22.52 21.82
N LEU A 14 4.23 22.83 20.53
CA LEU A 14 3.47 22.12 19.52
C LEU A 14 3.84 20.65 19.68
N GLY A 15 3.01 19.90 20.41
CA GLY A 15 3.03 18.45 20.32
C GLY A 15 2.72 18.08 18.88
N CYS A 16 3.74 17.71 18.12
CA CYS A 16 3.55 16.79 17.01
C CYS A 16 2.88 15.56 17.61
N GLN A 17 1.58 15.39 17.38
CA GLN A 17 0.97 14.07 17.54
C GLN A 17 1.72 13.18 16.55
N GLU A 18 2.57 12.28 17.06
CA GLU A 18 3.00 11.13 16.27
C GLU A 18 1.72 10.47 15.79
N GLU A 19 1.48 10.43 14.48
CA GLU A 19 0.40 9.63 13.90
C GLU A 19 0.61 8.20 14.40
N THR A 20 -0.22 7.80 15.37
CA THR A 20 -0.15 6.49 15.99
C THR A 20 -0.35 5.45 14.89
N ARG A 21 0.60 4.51 14.79
CA ARG A 21 0.51 3.31 13.92
C ARG A 21 -0.81 2.53 14.07
N GLU A 22 -1.58 2.79 15.12
CA GLU A 22 -2.87 2.14 15.42
C GLU A 22 -3.89 2.16 14.27
N ASN A 23 -3.78 3.08 13.30
CA ASN A 23 -4.67 3.13 12.14
C ASN A 23 -3.95 3.16 10.78
N SER A 24 -2.71 2.67 10.69
CA SER A 24 -2.02 2.65 9.39
C SER A 24 -2.68 1.66 8.43
N ARG A 25 -2.94 2.09 7.19
CA ARG A 25 -3.63 1.29 6.16
C ARG A 25 -2.89 1.34 4.83
N ALA A 26 -2.92 0.21 4.14
CA ALA A 26 -2.54 0.11 2.74
C ALA A 26 -3.74 0.51 1.88
N TYR A 27 -3.48 1.29 0.83
CA TYR A 27 -4.43 1.66 -0.21
C TYR A 27 -3.82 1.33 -1.56
N VAL A 28 -4.49 0.46 -2.31
CA VAL A 28 -4.02 0.01 -3.61
C VAL A 28 -5.13 0.18 -4.63
N ASP A 29 -4.84 0.98 -5.66
CA ASP A 29 -5.61 0.99 -6.90
C ASP A 29 -4.82 0.27 -7.97
N GLY A 30 -5.48 -0.45 -8.87
CA GLY A 30 -4.78 -1.08 -9.97
C GLY A 30 -5.67 -1.51 -11.12
N LYS A 31 -5.01 -1.80 -12.24
CA LYS A 31 -5.67 -2.26 -13.47
C LYS A 31 -4.93 -3.45 -14.07
N ILE A 32 -5.63 -4.57 -14.23
CA ILE A 32 -5.19 -5.70 -15.04
C ILE A 32 -5.55 -5.42 -16.48
N THR A 33 -4.56 -5.38 -17.38
CA THR A 33 -4.78 -5.00 -18.78
C THR A 33 -4.78 -6.19 -19.73
N GLU A 34 -4.57 -7.40 -19.23
CA GLU A 34 -4.56 -8.61 -20.07
C GLU A 34 -6.00 -9.05 -20.38
N THR A 35 -6.34 -9.10 -21.67
CA THR A 35 -7.73 -9.24 -22.14
C THR A 35 -8.16 -10.68 -22.36
N SER A 36 -7.23 -11.63 -22.41
CA SER A 36 -7.54 -13.05 -22.63
C SER A 36 -7.99 -13.80 -21.37
N LEU A 37 -8.07 -13.13 -20.22
CA LEU A 37 -8.34 -13.75 -18.92
C LEU A 37 -9.80 -13.60 -18.52
N GLN A 38 -10.32 -14.62 -17.83
CA GLN A 38 -11.61 -14.53 -17.15
C GLN A 38 -11.41 -13.76 -15.83
N LEU A 39 -11.53 -12.43 -15.88
CA LEU A 39 -11.25 -11.53 -14.76
C LEU A 39 -12.06 -11.86 -13.49
N ALA A 40 -13.29 -12.36 -13.64
CA ALA A 40 -14.13 -12.83 -12.53
C ALA A 40 -13.51 -14.00 -11.72
N LYS A 41 -12.48 -14.68 -12.24
CA LYS A 41 -11.73 -15.73 -11.53
C LYS A 41 -10.43 -15.23 -10.90
N ILE A 42 -10.05 -13.98 -11.16
CA ILE A 42 -8.83 -13.40 -10.61
C ILE A 42 -9.13 -12.83 -9.23
N LYS A 43 -8.27 -13.18 -8.27
CA LYS A 43 -8.29 -12.64 -6.91
C LYS A 43 -7.03 -11.81 -6.71
N VAL A 44 -7.23 -10.60 -6.18
CA VAL A 44 -6.15 -9.71 -5.77
C VAL A 44 -6.27 -9.49 -4.26
N LEU A 45 -5.18 -9.71 -3.55
CA LEU A 45 -5.14 -9.70 -2.09
C LEU A 45 -4.07 -8.74 -1.59
N ILE A 46 -4.35 -8.01 -0.51
CA ILE A 46 -3.28 -7.40 0.29
C ILE A 46 -2.85 -8.40 1.36
N LYS A 47 -1.56 -8.72 1.39
CA LYS A 47 -0.92 -9.46 2.47
C LYS A 47 -0.02 -8.52 3.27
N SER A 48 -0.23 -8.41 4.57
CA SER A 48 0.65 -7.69 5.49
C SER A 48 1.16 -8.67 6.53
N ASP A 49 2.48 -8.68 6.74
CA ASP A 49 3.18 -9.76 7.47
C ASP A 49 2.78 -11.14 6.92
N ASN A 50 1.96 -11.90 7.66
CA ASN A 50 1.44 -13.19 7.24
C ASN A 50 -0.08 -13.28 7.09
N ALA A 51 -0.80 -12.18 7.30
CA ALA A 51 -2.25 -12.15 7.19
C ALA A 51 -2.71 -11.58 5.84
N ILE A 52 -3.81 -12.12 5.32
CA ILE A 52 -4.59 -11.47 4.26
C ILE A 52 -5.48 -10.43 4.93
N VAL A 53 -5.33 -9.17 4.54
CA VAL A 53 -5.99 -8.03 5.19
C VAL A 53 -7.02 -7.34 4.28
N ALA A 54 -7.03 -7.67 2.99
CA ALA A 54 -8.04 -7.24 2.03
C ALA A 54 -8.07 -8.19 0.82
N GLU A 55 -9.23 -8.33 0.18
CA GLU A 55 -9.46 -9.11 -1.04
C GLU A 55 -10.39 -8.35 -2.00
N ALA A 56 -10.13 -8.47 -3.30
CA ALA A 56 -10.95 -7.91 -4.37
C ALA A 56 -10.92 -8.83 -5.58
N ILE A 57 -12.01 -8.78 -6.33
CA ILE A 57 -12.13 -9.34 -7.67
C ILE A 57 -12.11 -8.14 -8.64
N PRO A 58 -11.24 -8.11 -9.65
CA PRO A 58 -11.23 -7.06 -10.66
C PRO A 58 -12.57 -6.96 -11.39
N THR A 59 -12.95 -5.75 -11.80
CA THR A 59 -14.09 -5.53 -12.69
C THR A 59 -13.83 -6.16 -14.06
N ASP A 60 -14.85 -6.21 -14.93
CA ASP A 60 -14.70 -6.66 -16.32
C ASP A 60 -13.73 -5.76 -17.14
N ALA A 61 -13.49 -4.53 -16.69
CA ALA A 61 -12.49 -3.62 -17.27
C ALA A 61 -11.08 -3.82 -16.65
N GLY A 62 -10.93 -4.75 -15.71
CA GLY A 62 -9.69 -5.11 -15.03
C GLY A 62 -9.32 -4.23 -13.84
N ASP A 63 -10.14 -3.23 -13.51
CA ASP A 63 -9.89 -2.30 -12.42
C ASP A 63 -10.19 -2.93 -11.06
N PHE A 64 -9.40 -2.61 -10.04
CA PHE A 64 -9.63 -3.02 -8.66
C PHE A 64 -9.12 -1.96 -7.68
N THR A 65 -9.77 -1.90 -6.51
CA THR A 65 -9.35 -1.08 -5.37
C THR A 65 -9.38 -1.93 -4.12
N LEU A 66 -8.34 -1.82 -3.31
CA LEU A 66 -8.15 -2.56 -2.07
C LEU A 66 -7.70 -1.62 -0.96
N SER A 67 -8.20 -1.84 0.24
CA SER A 67 -7.61 -1.23 1.42
C SER A 67 -7.69 -2.12 2.64
N GLY A 68 -6.63 -2.16 3.44
CA GLY A 68 -6.55 -3.01 4.62
C GLY A 68 -5.53 -2.49 5.64
N PRO A 69 -5.60 -2.92 6.91
CA PRO A 69 -4.64 -2.53 7.94
C PRO A 69 -3.22 -2.97 7.58
N LEU A 70 -2.24 -2.13 7.92
CA LEU A 70 -0.81 -2.48 7.87
C LEU A 70 -0.41 -3.10 9.22
N LEU A 71 -0.18 -4.41 9.20
CA LEU A 71 0.31 -5.18 10.36
C LEU A 71 1.85 -5.21 10.43
N SER A 72 2.51 -4.69 9.38
CA SER A 72 3.96 -4.59 9.24
C SER A 72 4.31 -3.34 8.43
N GLU A 73 5.59 -2.95 8.43
CA GLU A 73 6.04 -1.74 7.71
C GLU A 73 5.94 -1.88 6.19
N SER A 74 5.94 -3.10 5.67
CA SER A 74 5.75 -3.45 4.26
C SER A 74 4.53 -4.34 4.06
N PHE A 75 4.02 -4.42 2.83
CA PHE A 75 2.96 -5.33 2.45
C PHE A 75 3.20 -5.86 1.02
N SER A 76 2.44 -6.86 0.61
CA SER A 76 2.47 -7.37 -0.76
C SER A 76 1.07 -7.41 -1.37
N LEU A 77 1.03 -7.27 -2.69
CA LEU A 77 -0.14 -7.53 -3.51
C LEU A 77 -0.01 -8.94 -4.09
N ARG A 78 -0.89 -9.86 -3.67
CA ARG A 78 -0.87 -11.26 -4.08
C ARG A 78 -1.97 -11.56 -5.10
N PHE A 79 -1.64 -12.40 -6.06
CA PHE A 79 -2.54 -12.84 -7.12
C PHE A 79 -2.68 -14.37 -7.09
N ASN A 80 -3.81 -14.88 -7.57
CA ASN A 80 -4.00 -16.30 -7.84
C ASN A 80 -3.57 -16.71 -9.27
N ALA A 81 -2.97 -15.78 -10.02
CA ALA A 81 -2.33 -16.00 -11.31
C ALA A 81 -0.94 -15.35 -11.31
N LYS A 82 -0.01 -15.86 -12.12
CA LYS A 82 1.36 -15.33 -12.15
C LYS A 82 1.37 -13.94 -12.81
N VAL A 83 2.04 -12.99 -12.18
CA VAL A 83 2.32 -11.68 -12.75
C VAL A 83 3.49 -11.80 -13.71
N LYS A 84 3.29 -11.31 -14.94
CA LYS A 84 4.33 -11.19 -15.98
C LYS A 84 5.11 -9.90 -15.83
N SER A 85 4.41 -8.79 -15.61
CA SER A 85 4.99 -7.45 -15.48
C SER A 85 3.98 -6.50 -14.84
N PHE A 86 4.47 -5.38 -14.28
CA PHE A 86 3.62 -4.32 -13.75
C PHE A 86 4.26 -2.94 -13.97
N LYS A 87 3.43 -1.89 -13.89
CA LYS A 87 3.84 -0.48 -13.80
C LYS A 87 3.16 0.15 -12.60
N ALA A 88 3.95 0.66 -11.66
CA ALA A 88 3.46 1.29 -10.44
C ALA A 88 3.75 2.80 -10.43
N SER A 89 2.96 3.56 -9.68
CA SER A 89 3.15 5.00 -9.47
C SER A 89 4.36 5.33 -8.60
N LYS A 90 4.86 4.35 -7.82
CA LYS A 90 6.05 4.46 -6.98
C LYS A 90 7.07 3.38 -7.36
N SER A 91 8.35 3.74 -7.29
CA SER A 91 9.46 2.82 -7.53
C SER A 91 9.72 1.89 -6.33
N GLY A 92 10.51 0.84 -6.56
CA GLY A 92 11.00 -0.05 -5.48
C GLY A 92 10.13 -1.27 -5.23
N SER A 93 8.95 -1.38 -5.84
CA SER A 93 8.18 -2.63 -5.83
C SER A 93 8.91 -3.72 -6.62
N VAL A 94 8.91 -4.95 -6.11
CA VAL A 94 9.65 -6.08 -6.71
C VAL A 94 8.74 -7.29 -6.84
N LEU A 95 8.84 -7.99 -7.97
CA LEU A 95 8.13 -9.24 -8.17
C LEU A 95 8.77 -10.38 -7.36
N SER A 96 7.96 -11.18 -6.67
CA SER A 96 8.44 -12.38 -5.97
C SER A 96 8.96 -13.43 -6.94
N ALA A 97 9.81 -14.34 -6.44
CA ALA A 97 10.41 -15.40 -7.26
C ALA A 97 9.38 -16.33 -7.92
N ASP A 98 8.27 -16.62 -7.24
CA ASP A 98 7.15 -17.42 -7.77
C ASP A 98 6.24 -16.62 -8.74
N SER A 99 6.47 -15.32 -8.86
CA SER A 99 5.69 -14.36 -9.63
C SER A 99 4.23 -14.23 -9.17
N LEU A 100 3.86 -14.69 -7.97
CA LEU A 100 2.50 -14.59 -7.44
C LEU A 100 2.28 -13.34 -6.57
N GLN A 101 3.33 -12.59 -6.28
CA GLN A 101 3.28 -11.41 -5.42
C GLN A 101 4.11 -10.28 -5.97
N ILE A 102 3.60 -9.05 -5.82
CA ILE A 102 4.40 -7.84 -5.93
C ILE A 102 4.64 -7.37 -4.50
N ASN A 103 5.89 -7.26 -4.10
CA ASN A 103 6.29 -6.76 -2.78
C ASN A 103 6.39 -5.23 -2.84
N ILE A 104 5.70 -4.54 -1.93
CA ILE A 104 5.73 -3.09 -1.81
C ILE A 104 6.71 -2.73 -0.69
N PRO A 105 7.65 -1.80 -0.91
CA PRO A 105 8.66 -1.45 0.08
C PRO A 105 8.06 -0.72 1.29
N ALA A 106 8.79 -0.76 2.41
CA ALA A 106 8.40 -0.07 3.62
C ALA A 106 8.20 1.44 3.42
N GLY A 107 7.31 2.04 4.20
CA GLY A 107 6.99 3.47 4.12
C GLY A 107 6.04 3.85 2.97
N THR A 108 5.60 2.88 2.16
CA THR A 108 4.52 3.10 1.18
C THR A 108 3.19 2.67 1.78
N THR A 109 2.24 3.60 1.91
CA THR A 109 0.87 3.32 2.34
C THR A 109 -0.12 3.35 1.18
N THR A 110 0.11 4.23 0.19
CA THR A 110 -0.70 4.32 -1.02
C THR A 110 0.13 4.02 -2.26
N ILE A 111 -0.38 3.19 -3.17
CA ILE A 111 0.25 2.88 -4.46
C ILE A 111 -0.80 2.62 -5.53
N THR A 112 -0.51 3.03 -6.78
CA THR A 112 -1.36 2.77 -7.93
C THR A 112 -0.61 1.92 -8.93
N PHE A 113 -1.22 0.83 -9.39
CA PHE A 113 -0.70 -0.01 -10.47
C PHE A 113 -1.42 0.33 -11.79
N ASN A 114 -0.84 1.24 -12.57
CA ASN A 114 -1.39 1.69 -13.85
C ASN A 114 -1.54 0.54 -14.87
N GLU A 115 -0.71 -0.50 -14.73
CA GLU A 115 -0.76 -1.69 -15.58
C GLU A 115 -0.26 -2.90 -14.78
N ILE A 116 -1.02 -3.99 -14.79
CA ILE A 116 -0.58 -5.33 -14.38
C ILE A 116 -0.90 -6.30 -15.51
N LYS A 117 0.10 -7.07 -15.93
CA LYS A 117 -0.07 -8.16 -16.90
C LYS A 117 0.13 -9.48 -16.20
N LEU A 118 -0.83 -10.38 -16.36
CA LEU A 118 -0.78 -11.73 -15.81
C LEU A 118 -0.40 -12.74 -16.92
N LYS A 119 -0.04 -13.95 -16.54
CA LYS A 119 0.28 -15.08 -17.43
C LYS A 119 -0.88 -16.06 -17.52
#